data_AF-A0A2M6YLS6-F1
#
_entry.id   AF-A0A2M6YLS6-F1
#
_cell.length_a   1.000
_cell.length_b   1.000
_cell.length_c   1.000
_cell.angle_alpha   90.00
_cell.angle_beta   90.00
_cell.angle_gamma   90.00
#
_symmetry.space_group_name_H-M   'P 1'
#
loop_
_entity.id
_entity.type
_entity.pdbx_description
1 polymer ?
#
loop_
_entity_poly.entity_id
_entity_poly.type
_entity_poly.pdbx_seq_one_letter_code
_entity_poly.pdbx_strand_id
1 'polypeptide(L)'
;LHALLGGALVGLAGGAFSLGIKPGWGRPQGAEGMGWIALAIVIFGGWHPLKVALGAYLFAFLQVLGIPLQSWWPSVPAQVFQVAPFPLMILALLLLGLTQKDTLQRWADAHPRVRKLLRSIQGRAPRALGRPYRQE
;
A
#
# COMPACT_ATOMS: atom_id res chain seq x y z
N LEU A 1 13.44 12.69 13.87
CA LEU A 1 12.66 13.31 12.77
C LEU A 1 11.82 12.29 12.00
N HIS A 2 12.41 11.29 11.32
CA HIS A 2 11.65 10.28 10.55
C HIS A 2 10.58 9.55 11.37
N ALA A 3 10.89 9.15 12.61
CA ALA A 3 9.93 8.51 13.51
C ALA A 3 8.78 9.45 13.93
N LEU A 4 9.06 10.73 14.15
CA LEU A 4 8.04 11.74 14.50
C LEU A 4 7.11 12.01 13.32
N LEU A 5 7.66 12.21 12.12
CA LEU A 5 6.89 12.41 10.91
C LEU A 5 6.08 11.17 10.51
N GLY A 6 6.69 9.99 10.56
CA GLY A 6 6.00 8.73 10.29
C GLY A 6 4.90 8.44 11.31
N GLY A 7 5.17 8.65 12.61
CA GLY A 7 4.19 8.51 13.67
C GLY A 7 3.02 9.48 13.52
N ALA A 8 3.29 10.74 13.16
CA ALA A 8 2.26 11.74 12.89
C ALA A 8 1.37 11.33 11.69
N LEU A 9 1.96 10.85 10.59
CA LEU A 9 1.21 10.37 9.43
C LEU A 9 0.33 9.15 9.76
N VAL A 10 0.86 8.18 10.50
CA VAL A 10 0.10 7.00 10.94
C VAL A 10 -1.03 7.39 11.89
N GLY A 11 -0.79 8.33 12.82
CA GLY A 11 -1.80 8.85 13.72
C GLY A 11 -2.93 9.57 12.99
N LEU A 12 -2.60 10.44 12.03
CA LEU A 12 -3.59 11.12 11.18
C LEU A 12 -4.41 10.12 10.36
N ALA A 13 -3.77 9.12 9.77
CA ALA A 13 -4.45 8.08 9.00
C ALA A 13 -5.42 7.27 9.87
N GLY A 14 -5.02 6.86 11.08
CA GLY A 14 -5.87 6.13 12.01
C GLY A 14 -7.06 6.94 12.51
N GLY A 15 -6.84 8.22 12.84
CA GLY A 15 -7.90 9.16 13.21
C GLY A 15 -8.91 9.37 12.08
N ALA A 16 -8.43 9.62 10.86
CA ALA A 16 -9.27 9.77 9.67
C ALA A 16 -10.09 8.49 9.36
N PHE A 17 -9.48 7.31 9.49
CA PHE A 17 -10.17 6.04 9.29
C PHE A 17 -11.31 5.84 10.30
N SER A 18 -11.04 6.14 11.57
CA SER A 18 -11.99 5.96 12.67
C SER A 18 -13.17 6.92 12.60
N LEU A 19 -12.93 8.16 12.17
CA LEU A 19 -13.96 9.21 12.09
C LEU A 19 -14.73 9.19 10.75
N GLY A 20 -14.05 8.92 9.64
CA GLY A 20 -14.62 9.10 8.29
C GLY A 20 -15.09 7.82 7.60
N ILE A 21 -14.44 6.68 7.83
CA ILE A 21 -14.76 5.43 7.12
C ILE A 21 -15.75 4.57 7.92
N LYS A 22 -15.61 4.54 9.26
CA LYS A 22 -16.52 3.81 10.16
C LYS A 22 -16.91 4.63 11.39
N PRO A 23 -17.70 5.69 11.21
CA PRO A 23 -18.23 6.44 12.34
C PRO A 23 -19.17 5.55 13.17
N GLY A 24 -18.73 5.19 14.38
CA GLY A 24 -19.57 4.56 15.40
C GLY A 24 -19.05 3.22 15.95
N TRP A 25 -19.29 3.01 17.24
CA TRP A 25 -18.99 1.79 18.01
C TRP A 25 -20.00 0.65 17.80
N GLY A 26 -20.97 0.83 16.88
CA GLY A 26 -22.19 0.02 16.80
C GLY A 26 -22.19 -1.16 15.82
N ARG A 27 -21.12 -1.37 15.04
CA ARG A 27 -20.99 -2.55 14.16
C ARG A 27 -19.73 -3.33 14.54
N PRO A 28 -19.82 -4.65 14.82
CA PRO A 28 -18.66 -5.44 15.23
C PRO A 28 -17.58 -5.57 14.14
N GLN A 29 -17.93 -5.33 12.87
CA GLN A 29 -17.00 -5.36 11.74
C GLN A 29 -16.19 -4.05 11.61
N GLY A 30 -15.33 -3.74 12.58
CA GLY A 30 -14.57 -2.49 12.64
C GLY A 30 -13.33 -2.44 11.74
N ALA A 31 -12.57 -3.51 11.59
CA ALA A 31 -11.32 -3.48 10.83
C ALA A 31 -10.86 -4.86 10.30
N GLU A 32 -11.74 -5.85 10.27
CA GLU A 32 -11.39 -7.23 9.93
C GLU A 32 -10.68 -7.30 8.57
N GLY A 33 -9.43 -7.78 8.58
CA GLY A 33 -8.62 -8.01 7.37
C GLY A 33 -7.89 -6.80 6.78
N MET A 34 -8.29 -5.55 7.08
CA MET A 34 -7.69 -4.34 6.48
C MET A 34 -6.19 -4.18 6.82
N GLY A 35 -5.78 -4.54 8.03
CA GLY A 35 -4.37 -4.50 8.44
C GLY A 35 -3.48 -5.48 7.67
N TRP A 36 -3.99 -6.67 7.34
CA TRP A 36 -3.27 -7.66 6.53
C TRP A 36 -3.08 -7.19 5.09
N ILE A 37 -4.07 -6.50 4.54
CA ILE A 37 -3.97 -5.88 3.22
C ILE A 37 -2.89 -4.80 3.21
N ALA A 38 -2.90 -3.91 4.20
CA ALA A 38 -1.88 -2.86 4.31
C ALA A 38 -0.46 -3.46 4.37
N LEU A 39 -0.28 -4.53 5.15
CA LEU A 39 0.98 -5.26 5.21
C LEU A 39 1.37 -5.87 3.85
N ALA A 40 0.43 -6.52 3.16
CA ALA A 40 0.67 -7.10 1.84
C ALA A 40 1.12 -6.03 0.81
N ILE A 41 0.45 -4.87 0.76
CA ILE A 41 0.81 -3.77 -0.13
C ILE A 41 2.23 -3.25 0.16
N VAL A 42 2.61 -3.15 1.44
CA VAL A 42 3.96 -2.72 1.85
C VAL A 42 5.03 -3.73 1.43
N ILE A 43 4.78 -5.02 1.66
CA ILE A 43 5.70 -6.11 1.30
C ILE A 43 5.89 -6.18 -0.22
N PHE A 44 4.79 -6.26 -0.98
CA PHE A 44 4.83 -6.34 -2.44
C PHE A 44 5.28 -5.03 -3.10
N GLY A 45 5.02 -3.89 -2.47
CA GLY A 45 5.56 -2.59 -2.86
C GLY A 45 7.08 -2.46 -2.65
N GLY A 46 7.73 -3.46 -2.05
CA GLY A 46 9.18 -3.51 -1.87
C GLY A 46 9.70 -2.36 -1.01
N TRP A 47 8.93 -1.92 0.00
CA TRP A 47 9.27 -0.82 0.90
C TRP A 47 9.45 0.55 0.22
N HIS A 48 9.12 0.68 -1.07
CA HIS A 48 9.21 1.94 -1.81
C HIS A 48 7.92 2.74 -1.64
N PRO A 49 7.94 3.91 -0.98
CA PRO A 49 6.72 4.60 -0.55
C PRO A 49 5.82 5.00 -1.72
N LEU A 50 6.39 5.33 -2.87
CA LEU A 50 5.61 5.66 -4.08
C LEU A 50 4.88 4.43 -4.65
N LYS A 51 5.49 3.24 -4.59
CA LYS A 51 4.86 2.00 -5.08
C LYS A 51 3.74 1.57 -4.14
N VAL A 52 4.01 1.69 -2.83
CA VAL A 52 3.04 1.40 -1.78
C VAL A 52 1.85 2.35 -1.89
N ALA A 53 2.08 3.65 -2.11
CA ALA A 53 1.00 4.62 -2.32
C ALA A 53 0.16 4.31 -3.57
N LEU A 54 0.78 4.03 -4.72
CA LEU A 54 0.06 3.65 -5.94
C LEU A 54 -0.73 2.35 -5.75
N GLY A 55 -0.15 1.35 -5.09
CA GLY A 55 -0.84 0.11 -4.74
C GLY A 55 -2.05 0.34 -3.84
N ALA A 56 -1.93 1.21 -2.83
CA ALA A 56 -3.03 1.56 -1.94
C ALA A 56 -4.17 2.29 -2.68
N TYR A 57 -3.85 3.25 -3.56
CA TYR A 57 -4.86 3.96 -4.36
C TYR A 57 -5.59 3.03 -5.31
N LEU A 58 -4.87 2.14 -6.00
CA LEU A 58 -5.48 1.18 -6.89
C LEU A 58 -6.36 0.18 -6.13
N PHE A 59 -5.92 -0.28 -4.97
CA PHE A 59 -6.71 -1.15 -4.11
C PHE A 59 -8.02 -0.48 -3.67
N ALA A 60 -7.96 0.78 -3.23
CA ALA A 60 -9.15 1.55 -2.87
C ALA A 60 -10.08 1.76 -4.07
N PHE A 61 -9.54 2.10 -5.24
CA PHE A 61 -10.30 2.25 -6.48
C PHE A 61 -11.07 0.97 -6.83
N LEU A 62 -10.40 -0.18 -6.75
CA LEU A 62 -11.00 -1.49 -7.06
C LEU A 62 -12.09 -1.87 -6.06
N GLN A 63 -11.90 -1.59 -4.76
CA GLN A 63 -12.93 -1.81 -3.75
C GLN A 63 -14.21 -1.02 -4.07
N VAL A 64 -14.07 0.26 -4.46
CA VAL A 64 -15.22 1.10 -4.82
C VAL A 64 -15.84 0.64 -6.14
N LEU A 65 -15.02 0.22 -7.12
CA LEU A 65 -15.48 -0.28 -8.41
C LEU A 65 -16.32 -1.57 -8.29
N GLY A 66 -16.10 -2.37 -7.25
CA GLY A 66 -16.90 -3.56 -6.97
C GLY A 66 -18.39 -3.25 -6.72
N ILE A 67 -18.71 -2.06 -6.20
CA ILE A 67 -20.08 -1.65 -5.85
C ILE A 67 -20.98 -1.57 -7.10
N PRO A 68 -20.64 -0.78 -8.16
CA PRO A 68 -21.45 -0.74 -9.37
C PRO A 68 -21.39 -2.06 -10.16
N LEU A 69 -20.26 -2.77 -10.14
CA LEU A 69 -20.13 -4.06 -10.84
C LEU A 69 -21.12 -5.11 -10.31
N GLN A 70 -21.34 -5.15 -9.01
CA GLN A 70 -22.34 -6.04 -8.41
C GLN A 70 -23.78 -5.66 -8.84
N SER A 71 -24.07 -4.36 -9.03
CA SER A 71 -25.38 -3.93 -9.55
C SER A 71 -25.57 -4.30 -11.02
N TRP A 72 -24.50 -4.28 -11.83
CA TRP A 72 -24.56 -4.63 -13.25
C TRP A 72 -24.61 -6.14 -13.50
N TRP A 73 -24.13 -6.96 -12.55
CA TRP A 73 -24.05 -8.41 -12.67
C TRP A 73 -24.75 -9.12 -11.50
N PRO A 74 -26.09 -9.08 -11.42
CA PRO A 74 -26.84 -9.61 -10.27
C PRO A 74 -26.74 -11.14 -10.11
N SER A 75 -26.37 -11.84 -11.19
CA SER A 75 -26.20 -13.30 -11.22
C SER A 75 -24.89 -13.78 -10.59
N VAL A 76 -23.93 -12.89 -10.35
CA VAL A 76 -22.64 -13.24 -9.73
C VAL A 76 -22.72 -13.03 -8.21
N PRO A 77 -22.36 -14.03 -7.39
CA PRO A 77 -22.37 -13.87 -5.94
C PRO A 77 -21.48 -12.72 -5.48
N ALA A 78 -21.97 -11.93 -4.52
CA ALA A 78 -21.24 -10.81 -3.92
C ALA A 78 -19.85 -11.22 -3.39
N GLN A 79 -19.70 -12.48 -2.96
CA GLN A 79 -18.44 -13.05 -2.49
C GLN A 79 -17.32 -12.97 -3.54
N VAL A 80 -17.65 -13.12 -4.83
CA VAL A 80 -16.66 -13.03 -5.91
C VAL A 80 -16.11 -11.60 -6.01
N PHE A 81 -16.98 -10.60 -5.91
CA PHE A 81 -16.58 -9.19 -5.91
C PHE A 81 -15.82 -8.79 -4.64
N GLN A 82 -16.09 -9.43 -3.51
CA GLN A 82 -15.33 -9.21 -2.27
C GLN A 82 -13.90 -9.76 -2.34
N VAL A 83 -13.68 -10.87 -3.06
CA VAL A 83 -12.35 -11.49 -3.19
C VAL A 83 -11.56 -10.92 -4.38
N ALA A 84 -12.23 -10.35 -5.38
CA ALA A 84 -11.62 -9.76 -6.57
C ALA A 84 -10.47 -8.75 -6.32
N PRO A 85 -10.51 -7.89 -5.26
CA PRO A 85 -9.41 -6.99 -4.97
C PRO A 85 -8.08 -7.70 -4.67
N PHE A 86 -8.08 -8.93 -4.13
CA PHE A 86 -6.85 -9.61 -3.72
C PHE A 86 -6.00 -10.13 -4.89
N PRO A 87 -6.51 -10.95 -5.83
CA PRO A 87 -5.74 -11.38 -6.99
C PRO A 87 -5.32 -10.20 -7.85
N LEU A 88 -6.22 -9.21 -7.97
CA LEU A 88 -5.99 -8.04 -8.81
C LEU A 88 -4.93 -7.10 -8.22
N MET A 89 -4.83 -7.01 -6.89
CA MET A 89 -3.73 -6.34 -6.19
C MET A 89 -2.39 -7.01 -6.45
N ILE A 90 -2.32 -8.34 -6.38
CA ILE A 90 -1.09 -9.09 -6.70
C ILE A 90 -0.69 -8.81 -8.16
N LEU A 91 -1.64 -8.88 -9.09
CA LEU A 91 -1.42 -8.59 -10.51
C LEU A 91 -0.93 -7.18 -10.75
N ALA A 92 -1.55 -6.20 -10.09
CA ALA A 92 -1.17 -4.80 -10.23
C ALA A 92 0.22 -4.51 -9.67
N LEU A 93 0.58 -5.08 -8.52
CA LEU A 93 1.91 -4.90 -7.94
C LEU A 93 2.96 -5.66 -8.75
N LEU A 94 2.61 -6.81 -9.34
CA LEU A 94 3.46 -7.52 -10.30
C LEU A 94 3.73 -6.63 -11.53
N LEU A 95 2.67 -6.10 -12.16
CA LEU A 95 2.78 -5.19 -13.31
C LEU A 95 3.60 -3.95 -12.96
N LEU A 96 3.34 -3.30 -11.82
CA LEU A 96 4.09 -2.13 -11.36
C LEU A 96 5.56 -2.48 -11.07
N GLY A 97 5.82 -3.69 -10.57
CA GLY A 97 7.16 -4.22 -10.35
C GLY A 97 7.93 -4.49 -11.65
N LEU A 98 7.24 -4.99 -12.68
CA LEU A 98 7.78 -5.29 -14.01
C LEU A 98 8.08 -4.01 -14.80
N THR A 99 7.21 -3.00 -14.72
CA THR A 99 7.30 -1.78 -15.56
C THR A 99 8.47 -0.86 -15.18
N GLN A 100 9.02 -0.98 -13.96
CA GLN A 100 10.02 -0.03 -13.46
C GLN A 100 11.48 -0.33 -13.82
N LYS A 101 11.82 -1.56 -14.21
CA LYS A 101 13.23 -1.96 -14.39
C LYS A 101 13.92 -1.15 -15.50
N ASP A 102 13.19 -0.76 -16.54
CA ASP A 102 13.81 -0.22 -17.76
C ASP A 102 13.61 1.28 -18.00
N THR A 103 12.47 1.87 -17.63
CA THR A 103 12.15 3.26 -18.02
C THR A 103 12.59 4.29 -16.97
N LEU A 104 12.44 4.00 -15.68
CA LEU A 104 12.81 4.92 -14.60
C LEU A 104 14.32 5.03 -14.39
N GLN A 105 15.08 3.95 -14.61
CA GLN A 105 16.53 3.97 -14.48
C GLN A 105 17.18 4.85 -15.56
N ARG A 106 16.73 4.71 -16.81
CA ARG A 106 17.21 5.52 -17.94
C ARG A 106 16.97 7.02 -17.73
N TRP A 107 15.81 7.40 -17.18
CA TRP A 107 15.52 8.81 -16.86
C TRP A 107 16.25 9.30 -15.60
N ALA A 108 16.43 8.44 -14.60
CA ALA A 108 17.18 8.74 -13.38
C ALA A 108 18.69 8.95 -13.67
N ASP A 109 19.24 8.22 -14.63
CA ASP A 109 20.63 8.40 -15.07
C ASP A 109 20.82 9.70 -15.87
N ALA A 110 19.76 10.20 -16.52
CA ALA A 110 19.79 11.48 -17.23
C ALA A 110 19.81 12.71 -16.30
N HIS A 111 19.38 12.61 -15.04
CA HIS A 111 19.37 13.75 -14.10
C HIS A 111 19.94 13.41 -12.70
N PRO A 112 21.13 13.91 -12.33
CA PRO A 112 21.80 13.54 -11.07
C PRO A 112 21.06 14.00 -9.79
N ARG A 113 20.28 15.09 -9.85
CA ARG A 113 19.43 15.54 -8.73
C ARG A 113 18.26 14.58 -8.48
N VAL A 114 17.64 14.09 -9.55
CA VAL A 114 16.55 13.11 -9.52
C VAL A 114 17.05 11.78 -8.95
N ARG A 115 18.25 11.33 -9.34
CA ARG A 115 18.88 10.12 -8.77
C ARG A 115 19.09 10.21 -7.25
N LYS A 116 19.47 11.39 -6.74
CA LYS A 116 19.65 11.62 -5.29
C LYS A 116 18.30 11.57 -4.55
N LEU A 117 17.25 12.13 -5.15
CA LEU A 117 15.88 12.07 -4.62
C LEU A 117 15.33 10.64 -4.65
N LEU A 118 15.47 9.92 -5.77
CA LEU A 118 15.07 8.51 -5.92
C LEU A 118 15.79 7.59 -4.92
N ARG A 119 17.08 7.84 -4.63
CA ARG A 119 17.82 7.10 -3.59
C ARG A 119 17.28 7.33 -2.18
N SER A 120 16.72 8.51 -1.87
CA SER A 120 16.05 8.73 -0.58
C SER A 120 14.69 8.04 -0.48
N ILE A 121 14.11 7.66 -1.62
CA ILE A 121 12.81 6.99 -1.75
C ILE A 121 12.99 5.46 -1.88
N GLN A 122 14.19 4.96 -2.20
CA GLN A 122 14.50 3.54 -2.17
C GLN A 122 14.51 3.00 -0.73
N GLY A 123 13.39 2.39 -0.34
CA GLY A 123 13.24 1.69 0.93
C GLY A 123 14.26 0.56 1.06
N ARG A 124 15.25 0.76 1.94
CA ARG A 124 16.09 -0.34 2.41
C ARG A 124 15.23 -1.17 3.36
N ALA A 125 15.10 -2.47 3.10
CA ALA A 125 14.49 -3.39 4.05
C ALA A 125 15.12 -3.20 5.44
N PRO A 126 14.35 -3.28 6.53
CA PRO A 126 14.85 -3.00 7.88
C PRO A 126 15.96 -3.99 8.26
N ARG A 127 17.22 -3.56 8.11
CA ARG A 127 18.44 -4.34 8.40
C ARG A 127 18.75 -4.49 9.90
N ALA A 128 17.82 -4.07 10.77
CA ALA A 128 18.02 -4.02 12.22
C ALA A 128 17.59 -5.30 12.94
N LEU A 129 16.79 -6.18 12.32
CA LEU A 129 16.52 -7.49 12.90
C LEU A 129 17.76 -8.38 12.73
N GLY A 130 18.43 -8.68 13.85
CA GLY A 130 19.49 -9.70 13.92
C GLY A 130 20.93 -9.19 14.08
N ARG A 131 21.16 -7.90 14.35
CA ARG A 131 22.50 -7.48 14.80
C ARG A 131 22.68 -7.85 16.27
N PRO A 132 23.73 -8.63 16.64
CA PRO A 132 24.06 -8.87 18.04
C PRO A 132 24.27 -7.52 18.73
N TYR A 133 23.62 -7.33 19.88
CA TYR A 133 23.82 -6.15 20.71
C TYR A 133 25.28 -6.14 21.20
N ARG A 134 26.10 -5.26 20.64
CA ARG A 134 27.48 -5.05 21.10
C ARG A 134 27.42 -4.04 22.25
N GLN A 135 27.59 -4.52 23.47
CA GLN A 135 27.90 -3.66 24.61
C GLN A 135 29.32 -3.14 24.40
N GLU A 136 29.45 -1.84 24.19
CA GLU A 136 30.68 -1.08 24.46
C GLU A 136 30.43 -0.26 25.72
#